data_AF-A0A8D8F8Q9-F1
#
_entry.id   AF-A0A8D8F8Q9-F1
#
_cell.length_a   1.000
_cell.length_b   1.000
_cell.length_c   1.000
_cell.angle_alpha   90.00
_cell.angle_beta   90.00
_cell.angle_gamma   90.00
#
_symmetry.space_group_name_H-M   'P 1'
#
loop_
_entity.id
_entity.type
_entity.pdbx_description
1 polymer ?
#
loop_
_entity_poly.entity_id
_entity_poly.type
_entity_poly.pdbx_seq_one_letter_code
_entity_poly.pdbx_strand_id
1 'polypeptide(L)'
;MSDVQDLMSLPDDKIDMIAATSVLQQQAGDIRQNKPNWAPYVQSQMISQEDYNCVSALDKDKKSQAQYLHENPGQCAKTFLNLLSHVSKDQTIQYILVMIDDLLQEDRTRVQIFHEYAIKRKESVWAPFLNLLNRQDGFIVNMASRVVGKLACWGQELMPKSDLHFYLQWLKDQLTVANNEYIQSVGRCLQMMLRVD
;
A
#
# COMPACT_ATOMS: atom_id res chain seq x y z
N MET A 1 21.57 -17.80 15.92
CA MET A 1 22.21 -16.67 15.20
C MET A 1 22.45 -17.02 13.72
N SER A 2 21.83 -18.08 13.18
CA SER A 2 21.96 -18.55 11.79
C SER A 2 20.87 -18.05 10.84
N ASP A 3 19.72 -17.64 11.35
CA ASP A 3 18.51 -17.55 10.49
C ASP A 3 18.44 -16.27 9.64
N VAL A 4 19.20 -15.23 9.99
CA VAL A 4 19.15 -13.93 9.29
C VAL A 4 20.08 -13.95 8.07
N GLN A 5 21.19 -14.69 8.14
CA GLN A 5 22.20 -14.73 7.09
C GLN A 5 21.75 -15.57 5.89
N ASP A 6 21.02 -16.66 6.14
CA ASP A 6 20.44 -17.51 5.09
C ASP A 6 19.30 -16.82 4.33
N LEU A 7 18.61 -15.85 4.95
CA LEU A 7 17.56 -15.05 4.30
C LEU A 7 18.10 -14.02 3.30
N MET A 8 19.36 -13.58 3.48
CA MET A 8 20.00 -12.57 2.64
C MET A 8 20.69 -13.14 1.39
N SER A 9 20.79 -14.47 1.27
CA SER A 9 21.50 -15.16 0.18
C SER A 9 20.59 -15.98 -0.74
N LEU A 10 19.28 -15.79 -0.68
CA LEU A 10 18.36 -16.54 -1.52
C LEU A 10 18.25 -15.92 -2.93
N PRO A 11 18.24 -16.73 -4.00
CA PRO A 11 17.90 -16.27 -5.34
C PRO A 11 16.53 -15.58 -5.34
N ASP A 12 16.35 -14.52 -6.12
CA ASP A 12 15.12 -13.72 -6.19
C ASP A 12 13.85 -14.60 -6.35
N ASP A 13 13.93 -15.69 -7.12
CA ASP A 13 12.84 -16.66 -7.31
C ASP A 13 12.40 -17.37 -6.01
N LYS A 14 13.34 -17.65 -5.09
CA LYS A 14 13.02 -18.20 -3.76
C LYS A 14 12.50 -17.13 -2.81
N ILE A 15 12.98 -15.89 -2.95
CA ILE A 15 12.47 -14.74 -2.18
C ILE A 15 11.00 -14.48 -2.52
N ASP A 16 10.63 -14.59 -3.80
CA ASP A 16 9.25 -14.48 -4.30
C ASP A 16 8.37 -15.67 -3.86
N MET A 17 8.91 -16.89 -3.85
CA MET A 17 8.20 -18.06 -3.34
C MET A 17 7.93 -17.99 -1.83
N ILE A 18 8.88 -17.47 -1.04
CA ILE A 18 8.70 -17.20 0.40
C ILE A 18 7.80 -15.95 0.59
N ALA A 19 7.67 -15.08 -0.40
CA ALA A 19 6.75 -13.94 -0.35
C ALA A 19 5.31 -14.40 -0.50
N ALA A 20 5.07 -15.31 -1.44
CA ALA A 20 3.77 -15.92 -1.70
C ALA A 20 3.20 -16.68 -0.49
N THR A 21 4.05 -17.14 0.45
CA THR A 21 3.62 -17.83 1.67
C THR A 21 3.56 -16.94 2.91
N SER A 22 3.83 -15.64 2.78
CA SER A 22 3.71 -14.72 3.92
C SER A 22 2.25 -14.50 4.32
N VAL A 23 2.00 -14.38 5.63
CA VAL A 23 0.67 -14.11 6.20
C VAL A 23 0.00 -12.90 5.51
N LEU A 24 0.78 -11.86 5.22
CA LEU A 24 0.29 -10.67 4.52
C LEU A 24 -0.24 -10.98 3.12
N GLN A 25 0.47 -11.81 2.33
CA GLN A 25 0.01 -12.16 0.98
C GLN A 25 -1.23 -13.07 1.02
N GLN A 26 -1.28 -14.00 1.97
CA GLN A 26 -2.44 -14.87 2.16
C GLN A 26 -3.70 -14.05 2.47
N GLN A 27 -3.61 -13.19 3.49
CA GLN A 27 -4.72 -12.29 3.85
C GLN A 27 -5.08 -11.34 2.70
N ALA A 28 -4.11 -10.81 1.95
CA ALA A 28 -4.39 -10.02 0.76
C ALA A 28 -5.18 -10.81 -0.29
N GLY A 29 -4.85 -12.10 -0.48
CA GLY A 29 -5.62 -13.03 -1.32
C GLY A 29 -7.08 -13.14 -0.90
N ASP A 30 -7.34 -13.32 0.39
CA ASP A 30 -8.70 -13.42 0.93
C ASP A 30 -9.47 -12.10 0.83
N ILE A 31 -8.79 -10.97 1.05
CA ILE A 31 -9.39 -9.63 0.95
C ILE A 31 -9.79 -9.32 -0.50
N ARG A 32 -9.01 -9.73 -1.50
CA ARG A 32 -9.36 -9.55 -2.93
C ARG A 32 -10.69 -10.19 -3.29
N GLN A 33 -11.03 -11.32 -2.67
CA GLN A 33 -12.29 -12.04 -2.92
C GLN A 33 -13.49 -11.37 -2.25
N ASN A 34 -13.26 -10.56 -1.21
CA ASN A 34 -14.29 -9.96 -0.38
C ASN A 34 -14.44 -8.46 -0.63
N LYS A 35 -14.90 -8.11 -1.83
CA LYS A 35 -15.09 -6.72 -2.26
C LYS A 35 -16.13 -5.97 -1.39
N PRO A 36 -15.81 -4.76 -0.89
CA PRO A 36 -16.78 -3.91 -0.21
C PRO A 36 -17.95 -3.48 -1.11
N ASN A 37 -19.13 -3.33 -0.53
CA ASN A 37 -20.23 -2.66 -1.21
C ASN A 37 -20.02 -1.13 -1.13
N TRP A 38 -19.78 -0.49 -2.27
CA TRP A 38 -19.52 0.96 -2.36
C TRP A 38 -20.79 1.82 -2.26
N ALA A 39 -21.98 1.26 -2.51
CA ALA A 39 -23.23 2.03 -2.59
C ALA A 39 -23.60 2.75 -1.27
N PRO A 40 -23.46 2.14 -0.07
CA PRO A 40 -23.73 2.84 1.18
C PRO A 40 -22.81 4.04 1.45
N TYR A 41 -21.56 3.99 0.96
CA TYR A 41 -20.59 5.06 1.15
C TYR A 41 -20.95 6.32 0.34
N VAL A 42 -21.43 6.15 -0.90
CA VAL A 42 -21.89 7.29 -1.71
C VAL A 42 -23.24 7.82 -1.23
N GLN A 43 -24.15 6.93 -0.81
CA GLN A 43 -25.46 7.32 -0.25
C GLN A 43 -25.33 8.12 1.04
N SER A 44 -24.35 7.78 1.89
CA SER A 44 -24.03 8.51 3.13
C SER A 44 -23.17 9.76 2.91
N GLN A 45 -22.82 10.09 1.66
CA GLN A 45 -21.92 11.21 1.30
C GLN A 45 -20.52 11.10 1.92
N MET A 46 -20.10 9.91 2.36
CA MET A 46 -18.74 9.66 2.84
C MET A 46 -17.72 9.73 1.69
N ILE A 47 -18.18 9.38 0.49
CA ILE A 47 -17.39 9.44 -0.75
C ILE A 47 -18.19 10.19 -1.81
N SER A 48 -17.50 10.84 -2.76
CA SER A 48 -18.18 11.53 -3.85
C SER A 48 -18.69 10.54 -4.92
N GLN A 49 -19.60 11.00 -5.78
CA GLN A 49 -20.03 10.22 -6.94
C GLN A 49 -18.86 9.92 -7.91
N GLU A 50 -17.90 10.84 -8.01
CA GLU A 50 -16.68 10.65 -8.81
C GLU A 50 -15.82 9.52 -8.23
N ASP A 51 -15.61 9.50 -6.91
CA ASP A 51 -14.85 8.46 -6.23
C ASP A 51 -15.53 7.09 -6.38
N TYR A 52 -16.86 7.04 -6.23
CA TYR A 52 -17.65 5.83 -6.46
C TYR A 52 -17.50 5.29 -7.89
N ASN A 53 -17.59 6.18 -8.90
CA ASN A 53 -17.44 5.80 -10.30
C ASN A 53 -16.03 5.27 -10.60
N CYS A 54 -15.00 5.92 -10.04
CA CYS A 54 -13.61 5.52 -10.20
C CYS A 54 -13.34 4.15 -9.60
N VAL A 55 -13.70 3.90 -8.34
CA VAL A 55 -13.47 2.58 -7.73
C VAL A 55 -14.29 1.50 -8.42
N SER A 56 -15.53 1.80 -8.81
CA SER A 56 -16.34 0.84 -9.57
C SER A 56 -15.73 0.48 -10.93
N ALA A 57 -15.00 1.40 -11.56
CA ALA A 57 -14.26 1.13 -12.80
C ALA A 57 -12.98 0.33 -12.55
N LEU A 58 -12.27 0.63 -11.46
CA LEU A 58 -11.05 -0.09 -11.06
C LEU A 58 -11.32 -1.51 -10.58
N ASP A 59 -12.53 -1.80 -10.08
CA ASP A 59 -12.94 -3.13 -9.64
C ASP A 59 -13.42 -4.06 -10.77
N LYS A 60 -13.40 -3.59 -12.03
CA LYS A 60 -13.73 -4.42 -13.20
C LYS A 60 -12.58 -5.38 -13.52
N ASP A 61 -12.65 -6.02 -14.68
CA ASP A 61 -11.57 -6.85 -15.18
C ASP A 61 -10.26 -6.04 -15.39
N LYS A 62 -9.13 -6.73 -15.40
CA LYS A 62 -7.79 -6.12 -15.50
C LYS A 62 -7.61 -5.26 -16.74
N LYS A 63 -8.25 -5.59 -17.86
CA LYS A 63 -8.16 -4.79 -19.09
C LYS A 63 -8.90 -3.47 -18.93
N SER A 64 -10.13 -3.50 -18.40
CA SER A 64 -10.91 -2.31 -18.07
C SER A 64 -10.22 -1.44 -17.03
N GLN A 65 -9.63 -2.05 -15.99
CA GLN A 65 -8.86 -1.36 -14.95
C GLN A 65 -7.66 -0.61 -15.55
N ALA A 66 -6.85 -1.28 -16.37
CA ALA A 66 -5.68 -0.68 -17.00
C ALA A 66 -6.04 0.47 -17.95
N GLN A 67 -7.10 0.30 -18.74
CA GLN A 67 -7.61 1.34 -19.63
C GLN A 67 -8.08 2.56 -18.83
N TYR A 68 -8.90 2.36 -17.80
CA TYR A 68 -9.41 3.44 -16.98
C TYR A 68 -8.29 4.20 -16.26
N LEU A 69 -7.29 3.49 -15.73
CA LEU A 69 -6.12 4.08 -15.08
C LEU A 69 -5.31 4.95 -16.05
N HIS A 70 -5.14 4.50 -17.29
CA HIS A 70 -4.42 5.26 -18.31
C HIS A 70 -5.17 6.54 -18.71
N GLU A 71 -6.50 6.46 -18.84
CA GLU A 71 -7.34 7.61 -19.19
C GLU A 71 -7.53 8.59 -18.02
N ASN A 72 -7.53 8.12 -16.77
CA ASN A 72 -7.89 8.89 -15.59
C ASN A 72 -6.90 8.75 -14.42
N PRO A 73 -5.57 8.94 -14.62
CA PRO A 73 -4.57 8.65 -13.59
C PRO A 73 -4.74 9.53 -12.35
N GLY A 74 -4.93 10.84 -12.54
CA GLY A 74 -5.10 11.79 -11.43
C GLY A 74 -6.37 11.54 -10.61
N GLN A 75 -7.46 11.09 -11.25
CA GLN A 75 -8.69 10.72 -10.54
C GLN A 75 -8.49 9.45 -9.72
N CYS A 76 -7.70 8.48 -10.20
CA CYS A 76 -7.38 7.28 -9.43
C CYS A 76 -6.61 7.62 -8.15
N ALA A 77 -5.56 8.44 -8.24
CA ALA A 77 -4.83 8.90 -7.05
C ALA A 77 -5.73 9.67 -6.08
N LYS A 78 -6.50 10.65 -6.58
CA LYS A 78 -7.49 11.39 -5.79
C LYS A 78 -8.41 10.44 -5.02
N THR A 79 -9.02 9.50 -5.73
CA THR A 79 -10.00 8.57 -5.19
C THR A 79 -9.39 7.74 -4.07
N PHE A 80 -8.23 7.11 -4.32
CA PHE A 80 -7.57 6.29 -3.30
C PHE A 80 -7.19 7.08 -2.05
N LEU A 81 -6.59 8.26 -2.21
CA LEU A 81 -6.17 9.09 -1.08
C LEU A 81 -7.37 9.64 -0.28
N ASN A 82 -8.44 10.03 -0.97
CA ASN A 82 -9.70 10.46 -0.32
C ASN A 82 -10.33 9.32 0.47
N LEU A 83 -10.38 8.12 -0.10
CA LEU A 83 -10.97 6.96 0.57
C LEU A 83 -10.20 6.58 1.83
N LEU A 84 -8.87 6.58 1.78
CA LEU A 84 -8.04 6.33 2.98
C LEU A 84 -8.21 7.41 4.05
N SER A 85 -8.59 8.63 3.65
CA SER A 85 -8.79 9.75 4.58
C SER A 85 -10.19 9.78 5.21
N HIS A 86 -11.22 9.37 4.46
CA HIS A 86 -12.62 9.50 4.90
C HIS A 86 -13.24 8.20 5.39
N VAL A 87 -12.79 7.04 4.90
CA VAL A 87 -13.34 5.76 5.29
C VAL A 87 -12.68 5.29 6.58
N SER A 88 -13.49 4.97 7.58
CA SER A 88 -13.01 4.49 8.88
C SER A 88 -13.10 2.97 9.05
N LYS A 89 -13.93 2.29 8.23
CA LYS A 89 -14.18 0.84 8.33
C LYS A 89 -12.94 0.04 7.88
N ASP A 90 -12.37 -0.74 8.80
CA ASP A 90 -11.12 -1.46 8.58
C ASP A 90 -11.16 -2.38 7.34
N GLN A 91 -12.22 -3.19 7.17
CA GLN A 91 -12.38 -4.05 5.99
C GLN A 91 -12.28 -3.28 4.65
N THR A 92 -12.79 -2.04 4.61
CA THR A 92 -12.72 -1.22 3.40
C THR A 92 -11.34 -0.62 3.22
N ILE A 93 -10.68 -0.17 4.29
CA ILE A 93 -9.28 0.29 4.25
C ILE A 93 -8.36 -0.84 3.78
N GLN A 94 -8.52 -2.05 4.33
CA GLN A 94 -7.79 -3.25 3.92
C GLN A 94 -7.90 -3.50 2.42
N TYR A 95 -9.13 -3.46 1.88
CA TYR A 95 -9.37 -3.64 0.45
C TYR A 95 -8.71 -2.55 -0.40
N ILE A 96 -8.84 -1.28 0.00
CA ILE A 96 -8.20 -0.15 -0.69
C ILE A 96 -6.69 -0.31 -0.73
N LEU A 97 -6.07 -0.68 0.40
CA LEU A 97 -4.63 -0.89 0.47
C LEU A 97 -4.17 -2.02 -0.44
N VAL A 98 -4.93 -3.12 -0.53
CA VAL A 98 -4.64 -4.22 -1.46
C VAL A 98 -4.75 -3.75 -2.92
N MET A 99 -5.79 -2.98 -3.27
CA MET A 99 -5.93 -2.44 -4.62
C MET A 99 -4.74 -1.55 -5.00
N ILE A 100 -4.30 -0.69 -4.09
CA ILE A 100 -3.13 0.19 -4.32
C ILE A 100 -1.87 -0.66 -4.45
N ASP A 101 -1.65 -1.61 -3.55
CA ASP A 101 -0.47 -2.48 -3.57
C ASP A 101 -0.37 -3.29 -4.88
N ASP A 102 -1.49 -3.88 -5.33
CA ASP A 102 -1.58 -4.62 -6.59
C ASP A 102 -1.31 -3.71 -7.79
N LEU A 103 -1.93 -2.53 -7.82
CA LEU A 103 -1.75 -1.56 -8.88
C LEU A 103 -0.28 -1.17 -9.03
N LEU A 104 0.40 -0.90 -7.91
CA LEU A 104 1.82 -0.55 -7.91
C LEU A 104 2.72 -1.76 -8.23
N GLN A 105 2.33 -2.97 -7.81
CA GLN A 105 3.09 -4.19 -8.07
C GLN A 105 3.14 -4.54 -9.56
N GLU A 106 2.02 -4.32 -10.28
CA GLU A 106 1.92 -4.57 -11.71
C GLU A 106 2.85 -3.67 -12.55
N ASP A 107 3.03 -2.43 -12.13
CA ASP A 107 3.87 -1.47 -12.82
C ASP A 107 4.40 -0.43 -11.83
N ARG A 108 5.71 -0.51 -11.57
CA ARG A 108 6.40 0.34 -10.60
C ARG A 108 6.31 1.82 -10.96
N THR A 109 6.16 2.18 -12.25
CA THR A 109 6.08 3.58 -12.68
C THR A 109 4.78 4.26 -12.20
N ARG A 110 3.76 3.48 -11.84
CA ARG A 110 2.47 4.00 -11.35
C ARG A 110 2.56 4.72 -10.01
N VAL A 111 3.64 4.58 -9.26
CA VAL A 111 3.90 5.43 -8.07
C VAL A 111 3.91 6.90 -8.44
N GLN A 112 4.33 7.24 -9.67
CA GLN A 112 4.40 8.61 -10.16
C GLN A 112 3.01 9.26 -10.22
N ILE A 113 1.95 8.48 -10.43
CA ILE A 113 0.57 8.96 -10.45
C ILE A 113 0.19 9.59 -9.09
N PHE A 114 0.60 8.97 -7.99
CA PHE A 114 0.35 9.46 -6.64
C PHE A 114 1.22 10.68 -6.32
N HIS A 115 2.50 10.65 -6.69
CA HIS A 115 3.43 11.76 -6.52
C HIS A 115 2.98 13.01 -7.27
N GLU A 116 2.69 12.90 -8.56
CA GLU A 116 2.22 14.03 -9.36
C GLU A 116 0.92 14.63 -8.84
N TYR A 117 -0.01 13.78 -8.38
CA TYR A 117 -1.25 14.23 -7.78
C TYR A 117 -0.98 15.05 -6.50
N ALA A 118 -0.18 14.53 -5.59
CA ALA A 118 0.16 15.18 -4.33
C ALA A 118 0.92 16.51 -4.55
N ILE A 119 1.88 16.53 -5.48
CA ILE A 119 2.62 17.74 -5.87
C ILE A 119 1.67 18.82 -6.40
N LYS A 120 0.76 18.47 -7.32
CA LYS A 120 -0.24 19.41 -7.88
C LYS A 120 -1.15 20.00 -6.81
N ARG A 121 -1.45 19.24 -5.75
CA ARG A 121 -2.29 19.66 -4.62
C ARG A 121 -1.52 20.33 -3.49
N LYS A 122 -0.18 20.29 -3.50
CA LYS A 122 0.69 20.70 -2.38
C LYS A 122 0.37 19.93 -1.09
N GLU A 123 0.07 18.64 -1.23
CA GLU A 123 -0.25 17.73 -0.13
C GLU A 123 0.87 16.69 0.04
N SER A 124 0.93 16.04 1.20
CA SER A 124 1.86 14.93 1.43
C SER A 124 1.28 13.64 0.86
N VAL A 125 2.01 12.99 -0.05
CA VAL A 125 1.68 11.65 -0.55
C VAL A 125 1.84 10.58 0.55
N TRP A 126 2.66 10.85 1.56
CA TRP A 126 3.01 9.91 2.63
C TRP A 126 1.98 9.91 3.75
N ALA A 127 1.50 11.09 4.13
CA ALA A 127 0.69 11.28 5.34
C ALA A 127 -0.53 10.34 5.44
N PRO A 128 -1.32 10.11 4.37
CA PRO A 128 -2.45 9.19 4.43
C PRO A 128 -2.05 7.77 4.85
N PHE A 129 -0.90 7.29 4.38
CA PHE A 129 -0.40 5.94 4.70
C PHE A 129 0.33 5.90 6.04
N LEU A 130 1.14 6.92 6.37
CA LEU A 130 1.83 7.00 7.66
C LEU A 130 0.86 7.08 8.83
N ASN A 131 -0.28 7.76 8.65
CA ASN A 131 -1.33 7.79 9.65
C ASN A 131 -1.92 6.40 9.94
N LEU A 132 -1.99 5.52 8.93
CA LEU A 132 -2.49 4.16 9.08
C LEU A 132 -1.55 3.28 9.90
N LEU A 133 -0.26 3.60 10.01
CA LEU A 133 0.70 2.86 10.85
C LEU A 133 0.39 2.94 12.35
N ASN A 134 -0.50 3.85 12.75
CA ASN A 134 -1.00 3.98 14.13
C ASN A 134 -2.29 3.19 14.41
N ARG A 135 -2.82 2.45 13.41
CA ARG A 135 -3.99 1.58 13.60
C ARG A 135 -3.63 0.34 14.41
N GLN A 136 -4.63 -0.28 15.03
CA GLN A 136 -4.45 -1.54 15.76
C GLN A 136 -4.48 -2.77 14.85
N ASP A 137 -5.08 -2.66 13.67
CA ASP A 137 -5.21 -3.76 12.72
C ASP A 137 -3.86 -4.09 12.07
N GLY A 138 -3.37 -5.31 12.35
CA GLY A 138 -2.06 -5.79 11.93
C GLY A 138 -1.88 -5.83 10.41
N PHE A 139 -2.94 -6.16 9.65
CA PHE A 139 -2.87 -6.17 8.20
C PHE A 139 -2.77 -4.74 7.64
N ILE A 140 -3.62 -3.81 8.13
CA ILE A 140 -3.63 -2.41 7.68
C ILE A 140 -2.25 -1.79 7.87
N VAL A 141 -1.65 -1.91 9.06
CA VAL A 141 -0.35 -1.27 9.33
C VAL A 141 0.75 -1.86 8.44
N ASN A 142 0.74 -3.18 8.19
CA ASN A 142 1.77 -3.82 7.39
C ASN A 142 1.59 -3.61 5.88
N MET A 143 0.36 -3.60 5.39
CA MET A 143 0.08 -3.28 3.99
C MET A 143 0.33 -1.80 3.69
N ALA A 144 -0.05 -0.90 4.60
CA ALA A 144 0.27 0.53 4.49
C ALA A 144 1.79 0.75 4.47
N SER A 145 2.55 0.09 5.37
CA SER A 145 4.02 0.12 5.35
C SER A 145 4.57 -0.33 4.00
N ARG A 146 4.05 -1.42 3.42
CA ARG A 146 4.51 -1.90 2.11
C ARG A 146 4.25 -0.88 1.01
N VAL A 147 3.08 -0.24 0.99
CA VAL A 147 2.77 0.84 0.04
C VAL A 147 3.70 2.04 0.24
N VAL A 148 3.99 2.44 1.48
CA VAL A 148 4.95 3.51 1.79
C VAL A 148 6.33 3.19 1.23
N GLY A 149 6.85 1.98 1.47
CA GLY A 149 8.13 1.54 0.93
C GLY A 149 8.19 1.59 -0.59
N LYS A 150 7.12 1.13 -1.27
CA LYS A 150 7.01 1.21 -2.74
C LYS A 150 7.02 2.65 -3.25
N LEU A 151 6.21 3.52 -2.67
CA LEU A 151 6.14 4.93 -3.05
C LEU A 151 7.49 5.64 -2.84
N ALA A 152 8.21 5.30 -1.77
CA ALA A 152 9.51 5.88 -1.41
C ALA A 152 10.65 5.38 -2.31
N CYS A 153 10.65 4.11 -2.67
CA CYS A 153 11.78 3.49 -3.37
C CYS A 153 11.61 3.41 -4.89
N TRP A 154 10.37 3.47 -5.40
CA TRP A 154 10.10 3.41 -6.84
C TRP A 154 9.81 4.80 -7.45
N GLY A 155 9.56 5.80 -6.61
CA GLY A 155 9.37 7.18 -7.02
C GLY A 155 10.69 7.96 -7.11
N GLN A 156 10.62 9.17 -7.65
CA GLN A 156 11.75 10.11 -7.70
C GLN A 156 11.75 11.09 -6.51
N GLU A 157 10.61 11.24 -5.84
CA GLU A 157 10.43 12.18 -4.73
C GLU A 157 10.96 11.61 -3.43
N LEU A 158 11.81 12.37 -2.76
CA LEU A 158 12.36 11.99 -1.47
C LEU A 158 11.36 12.23 -0.35
N MET A 159 11.20 11.23 0.52
CA MET A 159 10.44 11.37 1.73
C MET A 159 11.09 12.42 2.66
N PRO A 160 10.32 13.38 3.21
CA PRO A 160 10.85 14.34 4.18
C PRO A 160 11.52 13.65 5.37
N LYS A 161 12.57 14.27 5.91
CA LYS A 161 13.39 13.66 6.99
C LYS A 161 12.56 13.26 8.22
N SER A 162 11.55 14.04 8.59
CA SER A 162 10.65 13.72 9.71
C SER A 162 9.85 12.44 9.45
N ASP A 163 9.28 12.33 8.26
CA ASP A 163 8.44 11.22 7.82
C ASP A 163 9.28 9.95 7.68
N LEU A 164 10.49 10.09 7.11
CA LEU A 164 11.46 9.01 6.99
C LEU A 164 11.90 8.51 8.36
N HIS A 165 12.20 9.42 9.29
CA HIS A 165 12.58 9.03 10.65
C HIS A 165 11.45 8.28 11.36
N PHE A 166 10.22 8.78 11.27
CA PHE A 166 9.03 8.11 11.79
C PHE A 166 8.88 6.71 11.21
N TYR A 167 8.97 6.58 9.88
CA TYR A 167 8.79 5.29 9.20
C TYR A 167 9.90 4.28 9.55
N LEU A 168 11.17 4.70 9.56
CA LEU A 168 12.29 3.83 9.94
C LEU A 168 12.23 3.42 11.41
N GLN A 169 11.77 4.32 12.30
CA GLN A 169 11.54 4.00 13.70
C GLN A 169 10.42 2.97 13.85
N TRP A 170 9.31 3.12 13.11
CA TRP A 170 8.24 2.12 13.08
C TRP A 170 8.73 0.75 12.60
N LEU A 171 9.51 0.69 11.51
CA LEU A 171 10.09 -0.56 11.01
C LEU A 171 10.99 -1.22 12.05
N LYS A 172 11.86 -0.43 12.70
CA LYS A 172 12.73 -0.91 13.78
C LYS A 172 11.93 -1.49 14.94
N ASP A 173 10.88 -0.80 15.39
CA ASP A 173 10.06 -1.27 16.51
C ASP A 173 9.36 -2.58 16.15
N GLN A 174 8.78 -2.68 14.95
CA GLN A 174 8.12 -3.90 14.46
C GLN A 174 9.07 -5.10 14.35
N LEU A 175 10.36 -4.89 14.06
CA LEU A 175 11.36 -5.96 14.07
C LEU A 175 11.67 -6.51 15.47
N THR A 176 11.38 -5.73 16.52
CA THR A 176 11.63 -6.12 17.92
C THR A 176 10.41 -6.74 18.60
N VAL A 177 9.23 -6.68 17.97
CA VAL A 177 8.00 -7.28 18.51
C VAL A 177 8.13 -8.80 18.54
N ALA A 178 7.96 -9.39 19.73
CA ALA A 178 7.97 -10.83 19.91
C ALA A 178 6.79 -11.48 19.15
N ASN A 179 7.06 -12.58 18.45
CA ASN A 179 6.07 -13.33 17.65
C ASN A 179 5.32 -12.47 16.62
N ASN A 180 5.99 -11.51 15.98
CA ASN A 180 5.37 -10.72 14.92
C ASN A 180 5.04 -11.59 13.69
N GLU A 181 3.76 -11.85 13.47
CA GLU A 181 3.27 -12.66 12.34
C GLU A 181 3.57 -12.03 10.97
N TYR A 182 3.80 -10.71 10.91
CA TYR A 182 4.14 -9.96 9.71
C TYR A 182 5.65 -9.68 9.57
N ILE A 183 6.51 -10.30 10.39
CA ILE A 183 7.96 -10.02 10.41
C ILE A 183 8.62 -10.09 9.03
N GLN A 184 8.17 -11.01 8.18
CA GLN A 184 8.64 -11.15 6.80
C GLN A 184 8.31 -9.94 5.93
N SER A 185 7.13 -9.33 6.12
CA SER A 185 6.75 -8.09 5.43
C SER A 185 7.60 -6.91 5.90
N VAL A 186 7.77 -6.78 7.22
CA VAL A 186 8.56 -5.70 7.84
C VAL A 186 10.01 -5.77 7.37
N GLY A 187 10.61 -6.96 7.40
CA GLY A 187 11.97 -7.19 6.91
C GLY A 187 12.14 -6.80 5.44
N ARG A 188 11.19 -7.16 4.57
CA ARG A 188 11.21 -6.76 3.15
C ARG A 188 11.06 -5.26 2.94
N CYS A 189 10.21 -4.60 3.72
CA CYS A 189 10.09 -3.14 3.66
C CYS A 189 11.41 -2.48 4.03
N LEU A 190 12.08 -2.95 5.09
CA LEU A 190 13.39 -2.43 5.47
C LEU A 190 14.46 -2.71 4.41
N GLN A 191 14.51 -3.94 3.86
CA GLN A 191 15.42 -4.30 2.76
C GLN A 191 15.22 -3.38 1.55
N MET A 192 13.97 -3.09 1.18
CA MET A 192 13.65 -2.18 0.09
C MET A 192 14.19 -0.76 0.36
N MET A 193 14.01 -0.24 1.57
CA MET A 193 14.48 1.09 1.97
C MET A 193 16.02 1.22 2.03
N LEU A 194 16.73 0.12 2.27
CA LEU A 194 18.20 0.10 2.41
C LEU A 194 18.93 -0.31 1.12
N ARG A 195 18.18 -0.60 0.05
CA ARG A 195 18.75 -1.00 -1.23
C ARG A 195 19.62 0.14 -1.80
N VAL A 196 20.84 -0.22 -2.19
CA VAL A 196 21.74 0.64 -2.97
C VAL A 196 21.70 0.09 -4.39
N ASP A 197 21.21 0.90 -5.33
CA ASP A 197 21.25 0.59 -6.76
C ASP A 197 22.62 0.88 -7.39
#